data_AF-A0A4U1AH60-F1
#
_entry.id   AF-A0A4U1AH60-F1
#
_cell.length_a   1.000
_cell.length_b   1.000
_cell.length_c   1.000
_cell.angle_alpha   90.00
_cell.angle_beta   90.00
_cell.angle_gamma   90.00
#
_symmetry.space_group_name_H-M   'P 1'
#
loop_
_entity.id
_entity.type
_entity.pdbx_description
1 polymer ?
#
loop_
_entity_poly.entity_id
_entity_poly.type
_entity_poly.pdbx_seq_one_letter_code
_entity_poly.pdbx_strand_id
1 'polypeptide(L)'
;MLLQLNLPTLMTMPLPAETESTGSSLKIKGRIMRHEEFSSRLQSMCNILGFENVQISESCSFSSPDSYSDTMQNCGEQDAVIVVSCKVHYNPNWGGLYGHPHLIDRVKRSTDELCPAGFLAPFLQLYKFAQEHIYLTETRQGEHHITFPKDLVKNDEEKPGNRLFIALDKVAEPDEHGAILPVSTSGSRFSYPLSAKLRQALDAQNYAWIPGRSMPIGRHLGADMFFFTCAAEEIDRKGPFYATLFPYLQQLVSHQTPHLRAAEIHLRQEFNRVIAQLTAERPGTFPKLLCLAGLDIDMAPAAGHGEKYFVPWKAYLETVDGSDSERCSLDQDDLFVRLIQ
;
A
#
# COMPACT_ATOMS: atom_id res chain seq x y z
N MET A 1 32.54 -19.24 -25.51
CA MET A 1 33.25 -18.63 -24.36
C MET A 1 32.44 -17.41 -23.94
N LEU A 2 31.45 -17.61 -23.09
CA LEU A 2 30.51 -16.57 -22.62
C LEU A 2 30.51 -16.62 -21.10
N LEU A 3 30.85 -15.48 -20.50
CA LEU A 3 30.99 -15.27 -19.06
C LEU A 3 29.63 -15.42 -18.37
N GLN A 4 29.55 -16.39 -17.44
CA GLN A 4 28.50 -16.42 -16.42
C GLN A 4 28.77 -15.32 -15.40
N LEU A 5 27.94 -14.28 -15.40
CA LEU A 5 27.87 -13.32 -14.31
C LEU A 5 26.99 -13.93 -13.21
N ASN A 6 27.63 -14.40 -12.15
CA ASN A 6 26.98 -14.78 -10.89
C ASN A 6 26.42 -13.51 -10.23
N LEU A 7 25.09 -13.38 -10.21
CA LEU A 7 24.41 -12.45 -9.32
C LEU A 7 24.39 -13.04 -7.90
N PRO A 8 24.66 -12.25 -6.85
CA PRO A 8 24.60 -12.74 -5.47
C PRO A 8 23.16 -13.06 -5.09
N THR A 9 22.94 -14.29 -4.64
CA THR A 9 21.70 -14.77 -4.02
C THR A 9 21.39 -13.91 -2.79
N LEU A 10 20.51 -12.92 -2.96
CA LEU A 10 19.86 -12.24 -1.83
C LEU A 10 19.09 -13.31 -1.06
N MET A 11 19.53 -13.56 0.17
CA MET A 11 18.84 -14.41 1.12
C MET A 11 17.44 -13.85 1.36
N THR A 12 16.45 -14.50 0.75
CA THR A 12 15.04 -14.32 1.06
C THR A 12 14.82 -14.81 2.49
N MET A 13 14.84 -13.90 3.45
CA MET A 13 14.32 -14.18 4.79
C MET A 13 12.80 -14.38 4.66
N PRO A 14 12.24 -15.50 5.16
CA PRO A 14 10.79 -15.68 5.16
C PRO A 14 10.17 -14.72 6.17
N LEU A 15 9.39 -13.76 5.68
CA LEU A 15 8.48 -12.99 6.51
C LEU A 15 7.46 -13.96 7.16
N PRO A 16 7.16 -13.80 8.46
CA PRO A 16 6.14 -14.62 9.11
C PRO A 16 4.79 -14.37 8.44
N ALA A 17 4.06 -15.46 8.20
CA ALA A 17 2.69 -15.44 7.71
C ALA A 17 1.78 -14.78 8.75
N GLU A 18 1.62 -13.46 8.67
CA GLU A 18 0.50 -12.78 9.32
C GLU A 18 -0.77 -13.15 8.58
N THR A 19 -1.65 -13.87 9.27
CA THR A 19 -3.03 -14.14 8.87
C THR A 19 -3.69 -12.86 8.35
N GLU A 20 -4.24 -12.93 7.14
CA GLU A 20 -4.94 -11.85 6.44
C GLU A 20 -6.10 -11.30 7.29
N SER A 21 -5.83 -10.34 8.15
CA SER A 21 -6.88 -9.47 8.68
C SER A 21 -7.22 -8.47 7.57
N THR A 22 -8.41 -8.59 7.00
CA THR A 22 -8.98 -7.66 6.01
C THR A 22 -9.27 -6.27 6.59
N GLY A 23 -8.95 -6.03 7.87
CA GLY A 23 -9.04 -4.74 8.54
C GLY A 23 -7.71 -4.00 8.58
N SER A 24 -7.78 -2.68 8.46
CA SER A 24 -6.66 -1.78 8.79
C SER A 24 -6.20 -2.04 10.23
N SER A 25 -4.89 -2.20 10.43
CA SER A 25 -4.30 -2.26 11.78
C SER A 25 -4.23 -0.89 12.47
N LEU A 26 -4.50 0.20 11.73
CA LEU A 26 -4.34 1.58 12.17
C LEU A 26 -5.71 2.19 12.47
N LYS A 27 -5.97 2.45 13.75
CA LYS A 27 -7.22 3.07 14.21
C LYS A 27 -7.15 4.57 13.92
N ILE A 28 -7.86 5.03 12.89
CA ILE A 28 -7.95 6.47 12.56
C ILE A 28 -8.98 7.16 13.47
N LYS A 29 -10.15 6.55 13.63
CA LYS A 29 -11.26 7.13 14.39
C LYS A 29 -10.89 7.31 15.86
N GLY A 30 -11.07 8.53 16.38
CA GLY A 30 -10.76 8.88 17.77
C GLY A 30 -9.27 9.03 18.07
N ARG A 31 -8.40 8.95 17.05
CA ARG A 31 -6.93 9.07 17.17
C ARG A 31 -6.34 10.17 16.30
N ILE A 32 -7.18 10.83 15.52
CA ILE A 32 -6.81 11.98 14.72
C ILE A 32 -6.64 13.22 15.61
N MET A 33 -5.55 13.95 15.40
CA MET A 33 -5.25 15.21 16.09
C MET A 33 -4.75 16.24 15.08
N ARG A 34 -4.93 17.53 15.37
CA ARG A 34 -4.37 18.59 14.51
C ARG A 34 -2.84 18.54 14.59
N HIS A 35 -2.16 18.90 13.50
CA HIS A 35 -0.69 18.84 13.50
C HIS A 35 -0.07 19.72 14.60
N GLU A 36 -0.60 20.93 14.84
CA GLU A 36 -0.14 21.82 15.92
C GLU A 36 -0.28 21.15 17.31
N GLU A 37 -1.43 20.51 17.53
CA GLU A 37 -1.73 19.77 18.76
C GLU A 37 -0.79 18.56 18.92
N PHE A 38 -0.54 17.82 17.85
CA PHE A 38 0.43 16.73 17.84
C PHE A 38 1.83 17.21 18.21
N SER A 39 2.33 18.28 17.58
CA SER A 39 3.65 18.83 17.85
C SER A 39 3.79 19.26 19.31
N SER A 40 2.79 19.95 19.89
CA SER A 40 2.82 20.34 21.31
C SER A 40 2.80 19.14 22.27
N ARG A 41 2.01 18.11 21.95
CA ARG A 41 1.92 16.87 22.72
C ARG A 41 3.21 16.05 22.65
N LEU A 42 3.81 15.95 21.46
CA LEU A 42 5.10 15.29 21.25
C LEU A 42 6.19 15.97 22.06
N GLN A 43 6.27 17.30 22.03
CA GLN A 43 7.23 18.06 22.86
C GLN A 43 7.02 17.81 24.36
N SER A 44 5.77 17.80 24.82
CA SER A 44 5.45 17.53 26.22
C SER A 44 5.87 16.10 26.62
N MET A 45 5.60 15.12 25.77
CA MET A 45 6.04 13.74 25.97
C MET A 45 7.57 13.63 26.02
N CYS A 46 8.30 14.30 25.12
CA CYS A 46 9.76 14.32 25.13
C CYS A 46 10.31 14.91 26.44
N ASN A 47 9.71 16.00 26.94
CA ASN A 47 10.10 16.60 28.22
C ASN A 47 9.87 15.64 29.39
N ILE A 48 8.75 14.91 29.41
CA ILE A 48 8.44 13.91 30.44
C ILE A 48 9.43 12.74 30.40
N LEU A 49 9.87 12.34 29.21
CA LEU A 49 10.90 11.32 29.01
C LEU A 49 12.33 11.85 29.27
N GLY A 50 12.44 13.12 29.67
CA GLY A 50 13.70 13.78 30.01
C GLY A 50 14.62 14.01 28.82
N PHE A 51 14.08 14.18 27.62
CA PHE A 51 14.89 14.57 26.46
C PHE A 51 15.37 16.02 26.64
N GLU A 52 16.65 16.26 26.39
CA GLU A 52 17.28 17.59 26.49
C GLU A 52 17.81 18.02 25.11
N ASN A 53 17.63 19.30 24.74
CA ASN A 53 18.09 19.85 23.45
C ASN A 53 17.61 19.04 22.22
N VAL A 54 16.31 18.75 22.17
CA VAL A 54 15.69 17.90 21.14
C VAL A 54 15.86 18.45 19.73
N GLN A 55 16.47 17.67 18.85
CA GLN A 55 16.36 17.85 17.40
C GLN A 55 15.19 17.00 16.87
N ILE A 56 14.10 17.66 16.45
CA ILE A 56 12.98 17.00 15.78
C ILE A 56 13.25 17.01 14.27
N SER A 57 13.43 15.82 13.69
CA SER A 57 13.52 15.64 12.24
C SER A 57 12.25 14.97 11.73
N GLU A 58 11.51 15.69 10.88
CA GLU A 58 10.38 15.14 10.13
C GLU A 58 10.89 14.57 8.81
N SER A 59 10.70 13.27 8.59
CA SER A 59 10.93 12.64 7.30
C SER A 59 9.59 12.48 6.59
N CYS A 60 9.16 13.54 5.92
CA CYS A 60 7.90 13.62 5.19
C CYS A 60 8.01 13.16 3.73
N SER A 61 9.22 12.90 3.22
CA SER A 61 9.44 12.61 1.80
C SER A 61 10.48 11.50 1.61
N PHE A 62 10.00 10.28 1.38
CA PHE A 62 10.80 9.06 1.19
C PHE A 62 11.62 9.03 -0.12
N SER A 63 11.86 10.17 -0.76
CA SER A 63 12.45 10.25 -2.09
C SER A 63 13.96 10.07 -2.13
N SER A 64 14.68 10.05 -1.00
CA SER A 64 16.09 9.68 -0.99
C SER A 64 16.51 8.92 0.27
N PRO A 65 17.20 7.76 0.14
CA PRO A 65 17.86 7.10 1.26
C PRO A 65 18.94 7.98 1.92
N ASP A 66 19.44 9.00 1.22
CA ASP A 66 20.57 9.83 1.66
C ASP A 66 20.19 10.88 2.73
N SER A 67 18.91 11.24 2.87
CA SER A 67 18.47 12.25 3.85
C SER A 67 18.69 11.83 5.31
N TYR A 68 18.74 10.52 5.59
CA TYR A 68 18.99 10.02 6.93
C TYR A 68 20.47 10.10 7.31
N SER A 69 21.37 9.79 6.37
CA SER A 69 22.83 9.86 6.57
C SER A 69 23.30 11.27 6.92
N ASP A 70 22.73 12.31 6.31
CA ASP A 70 23.08 13.70 6.62
C ASP A 70 22.62 14.13 8.02
N THR A 71 21.48 13.60 8.49
CA THR A 71 20.98 13.85 9.85
C THR A 71 21.83 13.10 10.88
N MET A 72 22.31 11.90 10.55
CA MET A 72 23.17 11.07 11.42
C MET A 72 24.60 11.61 11.55
N GLN A 73 25.14 12.34 10.56
CA GLN A 73 26.55 12.76 10.55
C GLN A 73 26.90 13.92 11.49
N ASN A 74 25.93 14.69 11.99
CA ASN A 74 26.19 15.91 12.76
C ASN A 74 25.79 15.86 14.25
N CYS A 75 25.38 14.71 14.78
CA CYS A 75 24.43 14.70 15.90
C CYS A 75 24.87 13.84 17.12
N GLY A 76 26.14 13.40 17.19
CA GLY A 76 26.62 12.41 18.16
C GLY A 76 26.60 12.77 19.66
N GLU A 77 26.04 13.92 20.04
CA GLU A 77 25.95 14.37 21.45
C GLU A 77 24.54 14.84 21.87
N GLN A 78 23.52 14.80 20.98
CA GLN A 78 22.18 15.31 21.26
C GLN A 78 21.11 14.22 21.27
N ASP A 79 19.99 14.47 21.93
CA ASP A 79 18.83 13.58 21.84
C ASP A 79 18.09 13.76 20.51
N ALA A 80 17.63 12.65 19.94
CA ALA A 80 17.01 12.63 18.62
C ALA A 80 15.53 12.23 18.67
N VAL A 81 14.70 12.99 17.97
CA VAL A 81 13.30 12.65 17.72
C VAL A 81 13.07 12.59 16.21
N ILE A 82 12.70 11.42 15.72
CA ILE A 82 12.46 11.16 14.30
C ILE A 82 10.98 10.88 14.11
N VAL A 83 10.33 11.64 13.23
CA VAL A 83 8.94 11.39 12.83
C VAL A 83 8.93 10.86 11.40
N VAL A 84 8.47 9.62 11.25
CA VAL A 84 8.24 8.94 9.98
C VAL A 84 6.76 9.05 9.65
N SER A 85 6.41 9.89 8.69
CA SER A 85 5.01 10.10 8.33
C SER A 85 4.71 9.64 6.92
N CYS A 86 3.50 9.12 6.70
CA CYS A 86 3.02 8.80 5.35
C CYS A 86 1.78 9.62 5.03
N LYS A 87 1.87 10.43 3.96
CA LYS A 87 0.77 11.28 3.52
C LYS A 87 -0.35 10.46 2.90
N VAL A 88 -1.58 10.74 3.34
CA VAL A 88 -2.80 10.16 2.80
C VAL A 88 -3.88 11.23 2.69
N HIS A 89 -4.59 11.28 1.56
CA HIS A 89 -5.73 12.20 1.40
C HIS A 89 -6.91 11.70 2.20
N TYR A 90 -7.59 12.59 2.91
CA TYR A 90 -8.78 12.24 3.66
C TYR A 90 -9.86 11.57 2.80
N ASN A 91 -10.43 10.48 3.32
CA ASN A 91 -11.61 9.85 2.75
C ASN A 91 -12.73 9.80 3.82
N PRO A 92 -13.92 10.36 3.54
CA PRO A 92 -15.02 10.40 4.50
C PRO A 92 -15.52 9.01 4.91
N ASN A 93 -15.27 7.99 4.10
CA ASN A 93 -15.65 6.61 4.42
C ASN A 93 -14.80 6.00 5.55
N TRP A 94 -13.74 6.67 6.02
CA TRP A 94 -12.95 6.24 7.18
C TRP A 94 -13.60 6.61 8.52
N GLY A 95 -14.69 7.37 8.51
CA GLY A 95 -15.49 7.67 9.69
C GLY A 95 -14.80 8.65 10.63
N GLY A 96 -14.97 9.95 10.38
CA GLY A 96 -14.59 11.01 11.32
C GLY A 96 -14.24 12.30 10.58
N LEU A 97 -15.00 13.37 10.87
CA LEU A 97 -15.02 14.69 10.24
C LEU A 97 -15.93 14.83 9.01
N TYR A 98 -17.19 15.18 9.32
CA TYR A 98 -18.24 15.71 8.43
C TYR A 98 -18.93 14.70 7.49
N GLY A 99 -20.20 14.43 7.81
CA GLY A 99 -21.09 13.50 7.09
C GLY A 99 -21.71 14.07 5.81
N HIS A 100 -20.91 14.37 4.80
CA HIS A 100 -21.44 14.65 3.46
C HIS A 100 -20.78 13.77 2.38
N PRO A 101 -21.48 12.73 1.88
CA PRO A 101 -20.94 11.74 0.93
C PRO A 101 -20.81 12.24 -0.52
N HIS A 102 -20.79 13.55 -0.79
CA HIS A 102 -20.96 14.09 -2.14
C HIS A 102 -19.83 14.99 -2.67
N LEU A 103 -18.64 15.00 -2.06
CA LEU A 103 -17.51 15.85 -2.50
C LEU A 103 -16.23 15.09 -2.89
N ILE A 104 -16.30 13.79 -3.17
CA ILE A 104 -15.16 13.04 -3.72
C ILE A 104 -15.18 13.12 -5.26
N ASP A 105 -15.02 14.30 -5.85
CA ASP A 105 -14.69 14.38 -7.28
C ASP A 105 -13.83 15.58 -7.69
N ARG A 106 -13.11 16.17 -6.72
CA ARG A 106 -12.09 17.18 -7.00
C ARG A 106 -10.79 16.83 -6.30
N VAL A 107 -10.21 15.68 -6.66
CA VAL A 107 -8.77 15.48 -6.45
C VAL A 107 -8.06 16.46 -7.38
N LYS A 108 -7.75 17.65 -6.85
CA LYS A 108 -6.77 18.54 -7.46
C LYS A 108 -5.45 17.75 -7.42
N ARG A 109 -5.06 17.17 -8.55
CA ARG A 109 -3.77 16.48 -8.68
C ARG A 109 -2.68 17.53 -8.48
N SER A 110 -2.15 17.67 -7.27
CA SER A 110 -0.82 18.24 -7.10
C SER A 110 0.15 17.18 -7.61
N THR A 111 0.69 17.41 -8.79
CA THR A 111 1.49 16.45 -9.57
C THR A 111 2.92 16.26 -9.08
N ASP A 112 3.34 16.94 -8.02
CA ASP A 112 4.77 17.09 -7.72
C ASP A 112 5.22 16.31 -6.47
N GLU A 113 4.30 15.71 -5.70
CA GLU A 113 4.65 15.00 -4.45
C GLU A 113 4.51 13.48 -4.62
N LEU A 114 5.62 12.77 -4.43
CA LEU A 114 5.70 11.31 -4.43
C LEU A 114 4.94 10.75 -3.20
N CYS A 115 3.73 10.21 -3.43
CA CYS A 115 2.94 9.55 -2.39
C CYS A 115 2.42 8.17 -2.85
N PRO A 116 2.09 7.25 -1.91
CA PRO A 116 1.54 5.93 -2.25
C PRO A 116 0.30 6.01 -3.15
N ALA A 117 -0.53 7.03 -2.98
CA ALA A 117 -1.72 7.23 -3.78
C ALA A 117 -1.40 7.59 -5.24
N GLY A 118 -0.41 8.48 -5.45
CA GLY A 118 0.09 8.82 -6.78
C GLY A 118 0.69 7.62 -7.49
N PHE A 119 1.47 6.80 -6.76
CA PHE A 119 2.01 5.54 -7.28
C PHE A 119 0.91 4.54 -7.69
N LEU A 120 -0.13 4.38 -6.87
CA LEU A 120 -1.17 3.38 -7.09
C LEU A 120 -2.17 3.77 -8.19
N ALA A 121 -2.34 5.06 -8.45
CA ALA A 121 -3.32 5.61 -9.39
C ALA A 121 -3.36 4.94 -10.78
N PRO A 122 -2.24 4.73 -11.51
CA PRO A 122 -2.26 4.03 -12.80
C PRO A 122 -2.75 2.58 -12.68
N PHE A 123 -2.38 1.86 -11.62
CA PHE A 123 -2.80 0.47 -11.42
C PHE A 123 -4.29 0.36 -11.09
N LEU A 124 -4.84 1.32 -10.32
CA LEU A 124 -6.27 1.41 -10.06
C LEU A 124 -7.07 1.68 -11.34
N GLN A 125 -6.54 2.47 -12.27
CA GLN A 125 -7.19 2.70 -13.56
C GLN A 125 -7.23 1.42 -14.41
N LEU A 126 -6.13 0.66 -14.45
CA LEU A 126 -6.08 -0.63 -15.14
C LEU A 126 -7.04 -1.66 -14.52
N TYR A 127 -7.09 -1.73 -13.20
CA TYR A 127 -8.00 -2.62 -12.48
C TYR A 127 -9.47 -2.24 -12.75
N LYS A 128 -9.82 -0.95 -12.66
CA LYS A 128 -11.17 -0.47 -12.98
C LYS A 128 -11.55 -0.78 -14.44
N PHE A 129 -10.63 -0.57 -15.38
CA PHE A 129 -10.85 -0.94 -16.77
C PHE A 129 -11.17 -2.44 -16.89
N ALA A 130 -10.41 -3.31 -16.23
CA ALA A 130 -10.66 -4.75 -16.21
C ALA A 130 -12.05 -5.09 -15.62
N GLN A 131 -12.44 -4.47 -14.51
CA GLN A 131 -13.76 -4.67 -13.89
C GLN A 131 -14.93 -4.34 -14.83
N GLU A 132 -14.77 -3.32 -15.67
CA GLU A 132 -15.79 -2.83 -16.61
C GLU A 132 -15.79 -3.59 -17.96
N HIS A 133 -14.66 -4.23 -18.31
CA HIS A 133 -14.45 -4.81 -19.65
C HIS A 133 -14.30 -6.33 -19.68
N ILE A 134 -14.25 -6.98 -18.52
CA ILE A 134 -14.39 -8.43 -18.38
C ILE A 134 -15.86 -8.74 -18.14
N TYR A 135 -16.41 -9.66 -18.91
CA TYR A 135 -17.83 -10.00 -18.89
C TYR A 135 -18.06 -11.44 -18.47
N LEU A 136 -19.06 -11.65 -17.62
CA LEU A 136 -19.63 -12.93 -17.27
C LEU A 136 -20.93 -13.11 -18.06
N THR A 137 -21.12 -14.27 -18.67
CA THR A 137 -22.30 -14.57 -19.49
C THR A 137 -22.79 -15.98 -19.19
N GLU A 138 -24.09 -16.12 -18.95
CA GLU A 138 -24.78 -17.40 -19.05
C GLU A 138 -25.42 -17.49 -20.45
N THR A 139 -25.10 -18.51 -21.24
CA THR A 139 -25.71 -18.72 -22.55
C THR A 139 -27.16 -19.20 -22.39
N ARG A 140 -27.97 -19.12 -23.46
CA ARG A 140 -29.33 -19.68 -23.45
C ARG A 140 -29.37 -21.21 -23.25
N GLN A 141 -28.22 -21.87 -23.41
CA GLN A 141 -28.04 -23.31 -23.20
C GLN A 141 -27.57 -23.63 -21.76
N GLY A 142 -27.40 -22.63 -20.90
CA GLY A 142 -26.97 -22.81 -19.50
C GLY A 142 -25.45 -22.88 -19.32
N GLU A 143 -24.67 -22.62 -20.37
CA GLU A 143 -23.21 -22.60 -20.30
C GLU A 143 -22.71 -21.27 -19.74
N HIS A 144 -21.66 -21.30 -18.95
CA HIS A 144 -21.12 -20.11 -18.29
C HIS A 144 -19.79 -19.74 -18.92
N HIS A 145 -19.68 -18.52 -19.42
CA HIS A 145 -18.48 -18.01 -20.09
C HIS A 145 -17.94 -16.76 -19.43
N ILE A 146 -16.61 -16.60 -19.51
CA ILE A 146 -15.91 -15.35 -19.21
C ILE A 146 -15.31 -14.78 -20.50
N THR A 147 -15.52 -13.48 -20.74
CA THR A 147 -15.03 -12.78 -21.94
C THR A 147 -14.15 -11.60 -21.55
N PHE A 148 -12.99 -11.47 -22.17
CA PHE A 148 -12.07 -10.35 -21.91
C PHE A 148 -11.45 -9.78 -23.20
N PRO A 149 -11.01 -8.51 -23.19
CA PRO A 149 -10.22 -7.93 -24.27
C PRO A 149 -8.90 -8.70 -24.47
N LYS A 150 -8.46 -8.83 -25.73
CA LYS A 150 -7.22 -9.55 -26.09
C LYS A 150 -5.98 -9.03 -25.36
N ASP A 151 -5.95 -7.72 -25.08
CA ASP A 151 -4.81 -7.05 -24.46
C ASP A 151 -4.59 -7.43 -22.99
N LEU A 152 -5.59 -8.05 -22.33
CA LEU A 152 -5.48 -8.54 -20.96
C LEU A 152 -4.95 -10.00 -20.87
N VAL A 153 -4.62 -10.61 -22.00
CA VAL A 153 -4.25 -12.03 -22.09
C VAL A 153 -2.88 -12.21 -22.72
N LYS A 154 -2.64 -11.47 -23.80
CA LYS A 154 -1.40 -11.56 -24.54
C LYS A 154 -0.36 -10.66 -23.90
N ASN A 155 0.65 -11.28 -23.28
CA ASN A 155 1.87 -10.57 -22.96
C ASN A 155 2.56 -10.19 -24.27
N ASP A 156 2.62 -8.89 -24.54
CA ASP A 156 3.36 -8.32 -25.66
C ASP A 156 4.53 -7.59 -25.01
N GLU A 157 5.63 -8.31 -24.87
CA GLU A 157 6.85 -7.87 -24.16
C GLU A 157 7.46 -6.60 -24.79
N GLU A 158 7.09 -6.28 -26.03
CA GLU A 158 7.59 -5.12 -26.76
C GLU A 158 6.95 -3.79 -26.31
N LYS A 159 5.86 -3.82 -25.55
CA LYS A 159 5.17 -2.60 -25.10
C LYS A 159 5.63 -2.17 -23.70
N PRO A 160 6.31 -1.01 -23.56
CA PRO A 160 6.73 -0.50 -22.26
C PRO A 160 5.52 -0.04 -21.41
N GLY A 161 5.66 -0.12 -20.09
CA GLY A 161 4.71 0.41 -19.12
C GLY A 161 4.01 -0.63 -18.22
N ASN A 162 3.19 -0.14 -17.30
CA ASN A 162 2.44 -0.98 -16.36
C ASN A 162 1.29 -1.69 -17.09
N ARG A 163 1.17 -3.02 -16.94
CA ARG A 163 0.11 -3.82 -17.59
C ARG A 163 -0.56 -4.77 -16.61
N LEU A 164 -1.84 -5.03 -16.85
CA LEU A 164 -2.66 -6.00 -16.11
C LEU A 164 -2.96 -7.19 -17.04
N PHE A 165 -2.69 -8.38 -16.54
CA PHE A 165 -2.99 -9.64 -17.23
C PHE A 165 -3.89 -10.53 -16.38
N ILE A 166 -4.73 -11.33 -17.03
CA ILE A 166 -5.61 -12.29 -16.38
C ILE A 166 -4.87 -13.61 -16.15
N ALA A 167 -4.98 -14.12 -14.93
CA ALA A 167 -4.54 -15.46 -14.58
C ALA A 167 -5.59 -16.46 -15.12
N LEU A 168 -5.40 -16.89 -16.37
CA LEU A 168 -6.35 -17.75 -17.09
C LEU A 168 -6.68 -19.03 -16.32
N ASP A 169 -5.70 -19.62 -15.64
CA ASP A 169 -5.82 -20.83 -14.82
C ASP A 169 -6.76 -20.64 -13.60
N LYS A 170 -7.04 -19.41 -13.21
CA LYS A 170 -7.98 -19.10 -12.12
C LYS A 170 -9.42 -18.89 -12.62
N VAL A 171 -9.57 -18.38 -13.84
CA VAL A 171 -10.86 -17.88 -14.33
C VAL A 171 -11.50 -18.74 -15.41
N ALA A 172 -10.71 -19.53 -16.14
CA ALA A 172 -11.17 -20.34 -17.26
C ALA A 172 -10.97 -21.84 -16.99
N GLU A 173 -11.89 -22.66 -17.49
CA GLU A 173 -11.80 -24.11 -17.39
C GLU A 173 -10.83 -24.64 -18.47
N PRO A 174 -9.90 -25.54 -18.11
CA PRO A 174 -9.08 -26.23 -19.10
C PRO A 174 -9.88 -27.26 -19.89
N ASP A 175 -9.43 -27.58 -21.10
CA ASP A 175 -9.97 -28.67 -21.91
C ASP A 175 -9.53 -30.06 -21.38
N GLU A 176 -9.95 -31.13 -22.09
CA GLU A 176 -9.62 -32.51 -21.75
C GLU A 176 -8.11 -32.81 -21.71
N HIS A 177 -7.29 -31.96 -22.35
CA HIS A 177 -5.84 -32.07 -22.41
C HIS A 177 -5.13 -31.12 -21.43
N GLY A 178 -5.88 -30.39 -20.61
CA GLY A 178 -5.35 -29.43 -19.65
C GLY A 178 -5.01 -28.06 -20.26
N ALA A 179 -5.34 -27.80 -21.53
CA ALA A 179 -5.06 -26.54 -22.20
C ALA A 179 -6.25 -25.55 -22.06
N ILE A 180 -5.94 -24.27 -21.87
CA ILE A 180 -6.97 -23.23 -21.73
C ILE A 180 -7.16 -22.54 -23.09
N LEU A 181 -8.23 -22.90 -23.80
CA LEU A 181 -8.51 -22.42 -25.14
C LEU A 181 -9.81 -21.60 -25.19
N PRO A 182 -9.88 -20.54 -26.02
CA PRO A 182 -11.10 -19.77 -26.16
C PRO A 182 -12.16 -20.55 -26.94
N VAL A 183 -13.40 -20.57 -26.44
CA VAL A 183 -14.58 -21.10 -27.15
C VAL A 183 -15.02 -20.19 -28.29
N SER A 184 -14.76 -18.89 -28.19
CA SER A 184 -15.02 -17.97 -29.30
C SER A 184 -14.07 -16.78 -29.28
N THR A 185 -13.80 -16.25 -30.47
CA THR A 185 -13.07 -15.00 -30.67
C THR A 185 -13.95 -14.07 -31.48
N SER A 186 -14.30 -12.91 -30.94
CA SER A 186 -15.10 -11.90 -31.62
C SER A 186 -14.38 -10.55 -31.57
N GLY A 187 -13.95 -10.05 -32.74
CA GLY A 187 -13.17 -8.83 -32.86
C GLY A 187 -11.92 -8.84 -31.98
N SER A 188 -11.87 -7.94 -31.01
CA SER A 188 -10.77 -7.79 -30.02
C SER A 188 -11.05 -8.47 -28.68
N ARG A 189 -11.95 -9.46 -28.64
CA ARG A 189 -12.28 -10.21 -27.42
C ARG A 189 -12.09 -11.70 -27.58
N PHE A 190 -11.74 -12.35 -26.46
CA PHE A 190 -11.74 -13.80 -26.32
C PHE A 190 -12.77 -14.21 -25.27
N SER A 191 -13.51 -15.27 -25.55
CA SER A 191 -14.44 -15.91 -24.61
C SER A 191 -13.93 -17.30 -24.27
N TYR A 192 -13.95 -17.64 -22.99
CA TYR A 192 -13.52 -18.93 -22.45
C TYR A 192 -14.65 -19.55 -21.62
N PRO A 193 -14.67 -20.89 -21.49
CA PRO A 193 -15.49 -21.55 -20.47
C PRO A 193 -15.10 -21.03 -19.10
N LEU A 194 -16.07 -20.67 -18.27
CA LEU A 194 -15.83 -20.19 -16.91
C LEU A 194 -15.36 -21.34 -16.03
N SER A 195 -14.32 -21.12 -15.21
CA SER A 195 -13.85 -22.16 -14.30
C SER A 195 -14.93 -22.54 -13.27
N ALA A 196 -15.03 -23.84 -12.96
CA ALA A 196 -15.98 -24.33 -11.97
C ALA A 196 -15.77 -23.69 -10.58
N LYS A 197 -14.50 -23.45 -10.23
CA LYS A 197 -14.12 -22.79 -8.96
C LYS A 197 -14.62 -21.35 -8.91
N LEU A 198 -14.44 -20.57 -9.98
CA LEU A 198 -14.93 -19.20 -10.05
C LEU A 198 -16.46 -19.15 -10.03
N ARG A 199 -17.12 -20.05 -10.76
CA ARG A 199 -18.58 -20.18 -10.73
C ARG A 199 -19.10 -20.41 -9.31
N GLN A 200 -18.54 -21.39 -8.59
CA GLN A 200 -18.93 -21.67 -7.20
C GLN A 200 -18.72 -20.45 -6.28
N ALA A 201 -17.62 -19.70 -6.47
CA ALA A 201 -17.37 -18.49 -5.71
C ALA A 201 -18.39 -17.37 -6.00
N LEU A 202 -18.81 -17.21 -7.27
CA LEU A 202 -19.85 -16.27 -7.68
C LEU A 202 -21.21 -16.65 -7.10
N ASP A 203 -21.57 -17.92 -7.19
CA ASP A 203 -22.84 -18.45 -6.67
C ASP A 203 -22.92 -18.30 -5.15
N ALA A 204 -21.82 -18.55 -4.42
CA ALA A 204 -21.71 -18.31 -2.99
C ALA A 204 -21.87 -16.83 -2.59
N GLN A 205 -21.58 -15.90 -3.52
CA GLN A 205 -21.81 -14.47 -3.36
C GLN A 205 -23.18 -14.02 -3.86
N ASN A 206 -24.09 -14.95 -4.16
CA ASN A 206 -25.41 -14.71 -4.73
C ASN A 206 -25.38 -13.90 -6.04
N TYR A 207 -24.43 -14.21 -6.93
CA TYR A 207 -24.39 -13.58 -8.25
C TYR A 207 -25.65 -13.92 -9.06
N ALA A 208 -26.31 -12.90 -9.60
CA ALA A 208 -27.53 -13.05 -10.37
C ALA A 208 -27.21 -13.23 -11.86
N TRP A 209 -27.21 -14.48 -12.31
CA TRP A 209 -27.08 -14.80 -13.73
C TRP A 209 -28.33 -14.40 -14.51
N ILE A 210 -28.13 -13.84 -15.71
CA ILE A 210 -29.21 -13.46 -16.63
C ILE A 210 -28.94 -14.16 -17.97
N PRO A 211 -29.70 -15.22 -18.31
CA PRO A 211 -29.49 -15.98 -19.53
C PRO A 211 -29.49 -15.11 -20.80
N GLY A 212 -28.46 -15.27 -21.62
CA GLY A 212 -28.26 -14.54 -22.86
C GLY A 212 -27.77 -13.10 -22.69
N ARG A 213 -27.47 -12.65 -21.47
CA ARG A 213 -26.93 -11.31 -21.20
C ARG A 213 -25.51 -11.39 -20.66
N SER A 214 -24.64 -10.55 -21.22
CA SER A 214 -23.29 -10.35 -20.70
C SER A 214 -23.28 -9.21 -19.67
N MET A 215 -22.70 -9.46 -18.51
CA MET A 215 -22.60 -8.50 -17.41
C MET A 215 -21.14 -8.28 -17.03
N PRO A 216 -20.69 -7.04 -16.77
CA PRO A 216 -19.33 -6.80 -16.28
C PRO A 216 -19.06 -7.57 -14.98
N ILE A 217 -17.83 -8.07 -14.80
CA ILE A 217 -17.41 -8.79 -13.60
C ILE A 217 -17.43 -7.89 -12.36
N GLY A 218 -17.14 -6.59 -12.54
CA GLY A 218 -17.21 -5.60 -11.48
C GLY A 218 -16.39 -5.99 -10.24
N ARG A 219 -17.03 -5.87 -9.06
CA ARG A 219 -16.45 -6.20 -7.75
C ARG A 219 -16.06 -7.68 -7.58
N HIS A 220 -16.48 -8.57 -8.47
CA HIS A 220 -16.17 -9.99 -8.38
C HIS A 220 -14.80 -10.34 -8.98
N LEU A 221 -14.08 -9.37 -9.54
CA LEU A 221 -12.69 -9.55 -9.97
C LEU A 221 -11.75 -9.58 -8.76
N GLY A 222 -11.47 -10.79 -8.25
CA GLY A 222 -10.60 -11.01 -7.10
C GLY A 222 -9.11 -10.78 -7.39
N ALA A 223 -8.34 -10.53 -6.34
CA ALA A 223 -6.88 -10.30 -6.41
C ALA A 223 -6.11 -11.47 -7.05
N ASP A 224 -6.63 -12.70 -6.92
CA ASP A 224 -6.03 -13.90 -7.46
C ASP A 224 -6.26 -14.08 -8.97
N MET A 225 -7.19 -13.34 -9.57
CA MET A 225 -7.62 -13.51 -10.96
C MET A 225 -6.79 -12.75 -11.99
N PHE A 226 -5.89 -11.88 -11.54
CA PHE A 226 -5.06 -11.04 -12.41
C PHE A 226 -3.71 -10.81 -11.78
N PHE A 227 -2.71 -10.41 -12.56
CA PHE A 227 -1.40 -9.99 -12.07
C PHE A 227 -0.92 -8.76 -12.85
N PHE A 228 0.02 -8.02 -12.27
CA PHE A 228 0.67 -6.91 -12.94
C PHE A 228 2.06 -7.29 -13.40
N THR A 229 2.47 -6.76 -14.55
CA THR A 229 3.87 -6.75 -14.96
C THR A 229 4.39 -5.33 -15.03
N CYS A 230 5.65 -5.18 -14.69
CA CYS A 230 6.44 -3.96 -14.87
C CYS A 230 7.83 -4.40 -15.31
N ALA A 231 8.44 -3.69 -16.26
CA ALA A 231 9.78 -4.03 -16.71
C ALA A 231 10.78 -3.87 -15.55
N ALA A 232 11.69 -4.83 -15.36
CA ALA A 232 12.62 -4.82 -14.22
C ALA A 232 13.46 -3.54 -14.14
N GLU A 233 13.88 -3.02 -15.29
CA GLU A 233 14.65 -1.77 -15.45
C GLU A 233 13.86 -0.52 -14.99
N GLU A 234 12.53 -0.63 -14.93
CA GLU A 234 11.66 0.41 -14.43
C GLU A 234 11.49 0.34 -12.90
N ILE A 235 11.63 -0.82 -12.28
CA ILE A 235 11.44 -1.00 -10.82
C ILE A 235 12.54 -0.27 -10.05
N ASP A 236 13.80 -0.45 -10.44
CA ASP A 236 14.96 0.20 -9.78
C ASP A 236 15.02 1.72 -10.01
N ARG A 237 14.43 2.20 -11.12
CA ARG A 237 14.46 3.63 -11.49
C ARG A 237 13.24 4.41 -11.01
N LYS A 238 12.12 3.76 -10.67
CA LYS A 238 10.84 4.44 -10.40
C LYS A 238 10.54 4.69 -8.91
N GLY A 239 11.53 4.51 -8.03
CA GLY A 239 11.51 5.06 -6.68
C GLY A 239 11.00 4.10 -5.58
N PRO A 240 10.93 4.59 -4.32
CA PRO A 240 10.78 3.77 -3.11
C PRO A 240 9.48 2.96 -3.04
N PHE A 241 8.43 3.41 -3.72
CA PHE A 241 7.13 2.74 -3.71
C PHE A 241 7.12 1.43 -4.49
N TYR A 242 7.96 1.28 -5.51
CA TYR A 242 8.01 0.05 -6.30
C TYR A 242 8.50 -1.12 -5.44
N ALA A 243 9.60 -0.95 -4.72
CA ALA A 243 10.11 -1.99 -3.82
C ALA A 243 9.09 -2.37 -2.72
N THR A 244 8.36 -1.37 -2.20
CA THR A 244 7.50 -1.55 -1.02
C THR A 244 6.09 -2.02 -1.34
N LEU A 245 5.48 -1.52 -2.43
CA LEU A 245 4.07 -1.71 -2.76
C LEU A 245 3.84 -2.66 -3.95
N PHE A 246 4.80 -2.79 -4.87
CA PHE A 246 4.63 -3.65 -6.05
C PHE A 246 4.25 -5.10 -5.69
N PRO A 247 4.88 -5.75 -4.69
CA PRO A 247 4.53 -7.12 -4.30
C PRO A 247 3.08 -7.29 -3.84
N TYR A 248 2.42 -6.21 -3.44
CA TYR A 248 1.07 -6.21 -2.89
C TYR A 248 0.03 -5.64 -3.87
N LEU A 249 0.40 -5.32 -5.12
CA LEU A 249 -0.47 -4.55 -6.03
C LEU A 249 -1.83 -5.17 -6.26
N GLN A 250 -1.91 -6.49 -6.46
CA GLN A 250 -3.20 -7.18 -6.68
C GLN A 250 -4.14 -7.02 -5.49
N GLN A 251 -3.62 -7.19 -4.27
CA GLN A 251 -4.36 -7.00 -3.03
C GLN A 251 -4.72 -5.53 -2.82
N LEU A 252 -3.81 -4.62 -3.14
CA LEU A 252 -4.02 -3.17 -2.99
C LEU A 252 -5.13 -2.66 -3.88
N VAL A 253 -5.10 -2.95 -5.19
CA VAL A 253 -6.09 -2.39 -6.13
C VAL A 253 -7.50 -2.97 -5.95
N SER A 254 -7.60 -4.18 -5.40
CA SER A 254 -8.87 -4.85 -5.08
C SER A 254 -9.38 -4.56 -3.67
N HIS A 255 -8.60 -3.84 -2.84
CA HIS A 255 -8.99 -3.48 -1.48
C HIS A 255 -10.11 -2.43 -1.46
N GLN A 256 -10.92 -2.40 -0.39
CA GLN A 256 -12.00 -1.40 -0.23
C GLN A 256 -11.46 0.02 -0.03
N THR A 257 -10.27 0.14 0.57
CA THR A 257 -9.58 1.42 0.86
C THR A 257 -8.14 1.38 0.31
N PRO A 258 -7.95 1.35 -1.01
CA PRO A 258 -6.65 1.04 -1.64
C PRO A 258 -5.56 2.03 -1.24
N HIS A 259 -5.88 3.33 -1.20
CA HIS A 259 -4.95 4.40 -0.83
C HIS A 259 -4.49 4.29 0.63
N LEU A 260 -5.41 4.03 1.56
CA LEU A 260 -5.08 3.87 2.97
C LEU A 260 -4.21 2.63 3.18
N ARG A 261 -4.60 1.51 2.55
CA ARG A 261 -3.84 0.26 2.67
C ARG A 261 -2.43 0.40 2.11
N ALA A 262 -2.25 1.12 1.01
CA ALA A 262 -0.94 1.43 0.46
C ALA A 262 -0.11 2.29 1.43
N ALA A 263 -0.71 3.33 2.02
CA ALA A 263 -0.03 4.16 3.02
C ALA A 263 0.40 3.35 4.25
N GLU A 264 -0.44 2.45 4.76
CA GLU A 264 -0.10 1.57 5.89
C GLU A 264 1.06 0.63 5.60
N ILE A 265 1.04 -0.06 4.45
CA ILE A 265 2.10 -0.98 4.06
C ILE A 265 3.42 -0.22 3.92
N HIS A 266 3.38 0.92 3.24
CA HIS A 266 4.57 1.74 3.04
C HIS A 266 5.11 2.29 4.38
N LEU A 267 4.25 2.88 5.21
CA LEU A 267 4.63 3.41 6.52
C LEU A 267 5.28 2.33 7.41
N ARG A 268 4.72 1.12 7.42
CA ARG A 268 5.25 0.00 8.18
C ARG A 268 6.66 -0.39 7.72
N GLN A 269 6.85 -0.53 6.42
CA GLN A 269 8.15 -0.93 5.86
C GLN A 269 9.20 0.16 6.05
N GLU A 270 8.85 1.43 5.85
CA GLU A 270 9.76 2.54 6.06
C GLU A 270 10.12 2.72 7.54
N PHE A 271 9.15 2.61 8.45
CA PHE A 271 9.44 2.63 9.89
C PHE A 271 10.43 1.53 10.27
N ASN A 272 10.18 0.29 9.83
CA ASN A 272 11.10 -0.82 10.10
C ASN A 272 12.49 -0.60 9.49
N ARG A 273 12.57 -0.07 8.27
CA ARG A 273 13.83 0.27 7.60
C ARG A 273 14.61 1.30 8.39
N VAL A 274 13.96 2.37 8.83
CA VAL A 274 14.57 3.44 9.63
C VAL A 274 15.10 2.89 10.96
N ILE A 275 14.31 2.07 11.68
CA ILE A 275 14.79 1.45 12.93
C ILE A 275 15.98 0.51 12.68
N ALA A 276 15.93 -0.32 11.64
CA ALA A 276 17.02 -1.20 11.28
C ALA A 276 18.30 -0.43 10.94
N GLN A 277 18.18 0.69 10.22
CA GLN A 277 19.30 1.56 9.89
C GLN A 277 19.91 2.21 11.15
N LEU A 278 19.06 2.80 12.00
CA LEU A 278 19.50 3.44 13.25
C LEU A 278 20.21 2.47 14.19
N THR A 279 19.72 1.23 14.27
CA THR A 279 20.30 0.19 15.14
C THR A 279 21.57 -0.43 14.54
N ALA A 280 21.73 -0.44 13.22
CA ALA A 280 22.90 -1.00 12.54
C ALA A 280 24.07 -0.01 12.38
N GLU A 281 23.80 1.28 12.15
CA GLU A 281 24.83 2.26 11.77
C GLU A 281 25.72 2.73 12.93
N ARG A 282 25.28 2.61 14.20
CA ARG A 282 26.09 2.67 15.45
C ARG A 282 25.16 2.61 16.69
N PRO A 283 25.15 1.50 17.46
CA PRO A 283 24.45 1.47 18.75
C PRO A 283 24.96 2.59 19.67
N GLY A 284 24.05 3.39 20.23
CA GLY A 284 24.39 4.50 21.12
C GLY A 284 24.91 5.76 20.44
N THR A 285 24.54 6.00 19.18
CA THR A 285 24.77 7.30 18.51
C THR A 285 24.07 8.45 19.24
N PHE A 286 22.92 8.18 19.84
CA PHE A 286 22.12 9.14 20.59
C PHE A 286 21.97 8.67 22.04
N PRO A 287 22.10 9.57 23.05
CA PRO A 287 21.77 9.23 24.43
C PRO A 287 20.31 8.82 24.56
N LYS A 288 19.39 9.55 23.91
CA LYS A 288 17.98 9.18 23.76
C LYS A 288 17.52 9.30 22.31
N LEU A 289 16.78 8.30 21.86
CA LEU A 289 16.21 8.22 20.52
C LEU A 289 14.72 7.88 20.63
N LEU A 290 13.88 8.75 20.09
CA LEU A 290 12.47 8.46 19.86
C LEU A 290 12.19 8.48 18.36
N CYS A 291 11.83 7.34 17.79
CA CYS A 291 11.33 7.25 16.42
C CYS A 291 9.84 6.95 16.45
N LEU A 292 9.03 7.81 15.84
CA LEU A 292 7.57 7.72 15.82
C LEU A 292 7.09 7.63 14.39
N ALA A 293 6.15 6.72 14.11
CA ALA A 293 5.47 6.61 12.84
C ALA A 293 3.99 7.00 12.93
N GLY A 294 3.47 7.62 11.87
CA GLY A 294 2.05 7.95 11.75
C GLY A 294 1.59 8.35 10.34
N LEU A 295 0.29 8.64 10.21
CA LEU A 295 -0.30 9.13 8.97
C LEU A 295 -0.45 10.64 9.00
N ASP A 296 0.01 11.29 7.94
CA ASP A 296 -0.31 12.69 7.64
C ASP A 296 -1.58 12.75 6.80
N ILE A 297 -2.68 13.14 7.43
CA ILE A 297 -3.98 13.28 6.78
C ILE A 297 -4.10 14.69 6.18
N ASP A 298 -4.11 14.73 4.85
CA ASP A 298 -4.37 15.94 4.09
C ASP A 298 -5.88 16.15 3.89
N MET A 299 -6.42 17.18 4.54
CA MET A 299 -7.83 17.58 4.44
C MET A 299 -8.08 18.62 3.34
N ALA A 300 -7.05 19.07 2.61
CA ALA A 300 -7.20 20.09 1.57
C ALA A 300 -8.30 19.77 0.54
N PRO A 301 -8.50 18.51 0.09
CA PRO A 301 -9.59 18.18 -0.83
C PRO A 301 -11.00 18.29 -0.22
N ALA A 302 -11.14 18.20 1.10
CA ALA A 302 -12.43 18.09 1.79
C ALA A 302 -12.88 19.39 2.47
N ALA A 303 -11.95 20.16 3.05
CA ALA A 303 -12.27 21.31 3.90
C ALA A 303 -11.89 22.67 3.28
N GLY A 304 -11.18 22.71 2.15
CA GLY A 304 -10.75 23.96 1.51
C GLY A 304 -9.72 24.80 2.30
N HIS A 305 -9.44 24.43 3.56
CA HIS A 305 -8.60 25.20 4.49
C HIS A 305 -7.17 24.66 4.65
N GLY A 306 -6.77 23.62 3.92
CA GLY A 306 -5.40 23.09 4.00
C GLY A 306 -4.98 22.58 5.38
N GLU A 307 -5.94 22.33 6.27
CA GLU A 307 -5.66 21.80 7.61
C GLU A 307 -4.99 20.42 7.51
N LYS A 308 -3.89 20.25 8.24
CA LYS A 308 -3.15 18.99 8.34
C LYS A 308 -3.45 18.32 9.67
N TYR A 309 -3.76 17.03 9.61
CA TYR A 309 -4.00 16.21 10.79
C TYR A 309 -3.00 15.07 10.82
N PHE A 310 -2.67 14.61 12.02
CA PHE A 310 -1.77 13.50 12.24
C PHE A 310 -2.51 12.36 12.96
N VAL A 311 -2.21 11.12 12.58
CA VAL A 311 -2.63 9.93 13.32
C VAL A 311 -1.39 9.16 13.75
N PRO A 312 -1.01 9.20 15.04
CA PRO A 312 0.11 8.41 15.53
C PRO A 312 -0.23 6.92 15.40
N TRP A 313 0.77 6.11 15.06
CA TRP A 313 0.61 4.68 14.85
C TRP A 313 1.53 3.84 15.73
N LYS A 314 2.84 4.09 15.70
CA LYS A 314 3.82 3.26 16.41
C LYS A 314 5.01 4.10 16.83
N ALA A 315 5.63 3.77 17.95
CA ALA A 315 6.91 4.37 18.33
C ALA A 315 7.93 3.32 18.77
N TYR A 316 9.19 3.71 18.66
CA TYR A 316 10.36 3.03 19.17
C TYR A 316 11.14 4.04 20.00
N LEU A 317 11.48 3.66 21.23
CA LEU A 317 12.26 4.44 22.17
C LEU A 317 13.51 3.65 22.53
N GLU A 318 14.66 4.31 22.48
CA GLU A 318 15.94 3.79 22.95
C GLU A 318 16.60 4.83 23.84
N THR A 319 17.05 4.41 25.01
CA THR A 319 17.80 5.24 25.95
C THR A 319 19.08 4.50 26.35
N VAL A 320 20.19 5.23 26.36
CA VAL A 320 21.51 4.70 26.70
C VAL A 320 21.94 5.29 28.04
N ASP A 321 21.90 4.46 29.08
CA ASP A 321 22.35 4.84 30.42
C ASP A 321 23.62 4.02 30.76
N GLY A 322 24.78 4.60 30.48
CA GLY A 322 26.07 3.94 30.72
C GLY A 322 26.33 2.78 29.75
N SER A 323 26.49 1.55 30.26
CA SER A 323 26.68 0.35 29.43
C SER A 323 25.39 -0.39 29.08
N ASP A 324 24.26 -0.01 29.71
CA ASP A 324 22.96 -0.61 29.45
C ASP A 324 22.14 0.27 28.51
N SER A 325 21.50 -0.37 27.53
CA SER A 325 20.55 0.27 26.62
C SER A 325 19.16 -0.29 26.87
N GLU A 326 18.21 0.57 27.20
CA GLU A 326 16.81 0.21 27.32
C GLU A 326 16.11 0.49 25.99
N ARG A 327 15.33 -0.49 25.51
CA ARG A 327 14.58 -0.40 24.25
C ARG A 327 13.13 -0.74 24.49
N CYS A 328 12.24 0.13 24.03
CA CYS A 328 10.80 -0.03 24.19
C CYS A 328 10.09 0.27 22.87
N SER A 329 9.09 -0.54 22.51
CA SER A 329 8.17 -0.22 21.41
C SER A 329 6.80 0.08 21.97
N LEU A 330 6.16 1.13 21.46
CA LEU A 330 4.81 1.53 21.81
C LEU A 330 3.89 1.28 20.61
N ASP A 331 2.89 0.43 20.80
CA ASP A 331 1.82 0.29 19.82
C ASP A 331 0.85 1.50 19.92
N GLN A 332 -0.07 1.59 18.96
CA GLN A 332 -0.87 2.80 18.73
C GLN A 332 -1.65 3.29 19.96
N ASP A 333 -2.20 2.37 20.74
CA ASP A 333 -3.01 2.70 21.92
C ASP A 333 -2.16 3.31 23.02
N ASP A 334 -1.02 2.68 23.33
CA ASP A 334 -0.09 3.16 24.36
C ASP A 334 0.56 4.48 23.94
N LEU A 335 0.96 4.59 22.68
CA LEU A 335 1.50 5.84 22.13
C LEU A 335 0.49 6.97 22.24
N PHE A 336 -0.76 6.72 21.85
CA PHE A 336 -1.80 7.75 21.95
C PHE A 336 -2.06 8.16 23.39
N VAL A 337 -2.11 7.21 24.33
CA VAL A 337 -2.26 7.51 25.76
C VAL A 337 -1.11 8.38 26.27
N ARG A 338 0.14 8.09 25.89
CA ARG A 338 1.30 8.91 26.29
C ARG A 338 1.28 10.32 25.67
N LEU A 339 0.80 10.46 24.44
CA LEU A 339 0.66 11.77 23.78
C LEU A 339 -0.49 12.60 24.37
N ILE A 340 -1.40 12.03 25.17
CA ILE A 340 -2.52 12.78 25.76
C ILE A 340 -2.37 13.10 27.24
N GLN A 341 -1.31 12.64 27.87
CA GLN A 341 -0.96 12.92 29.26
C GLN A 341 -0.23 14.27 29.37
#